data_AF-A0A2S4L9Z6-F1
#
_entry.id   AF-A0A2S4L9Z6-F1
#
_cell.length_a   1.000
_cell.length_b   1.000
_cell.length_c   1.000
_cell.angle_alpha   90.00
_cell.angle_beta   90.00
_cell.angle_gamma   90.00
#
_symmetry.space_group_name_H-M   'P 1'
#
loop_
_entity.id
_entity.type
_entity.pdbx_description
1 polymer ?
#
loop_
_entity_poly.entity_id
_entity_poly.type
_entity_poly.pdbx_seq_one_letter_code
_entity_poly.pdbx_strand_id
1 'polypeptide(L)' 'FALPGCRGAFVELPLEQPLSLEVGAAGIIGRRVSLCSRRASGREVVVAEGIVGFNFAEQSCGL' A
#
# COMPACT_ATOMS: atom_id res chain seq x y z
N PHE A 1 -9.80 -2.00 -1.61
CA PHE A 1 -10.50 -3.25 -1.28
C PHE A 1 -10.94 -3.14 0.17
N ALA A 2 -12.23 -3.17 0.45
CA ALA A 2 -12.73 -3.20 1.82
C ALA A 2 -13.34 -4.58 2.06
N LEU A 3 -12.85 -5.29 3.08
CA LEU A 3 -13.47 -6.54 3.50
C LEU A 3 -14.79 -6.19 4.22
N PRO A 4 -15.94 -6.77 3.82
CA PRO A 4 -17.21 -6.45 4.46
C PRO A 4 -17.17 -6.92 5.92
N GLY A 5 -17.36 -5.98 6.87
CA GLY A 5 -17.51 -6.29 8.30
C GLY A 5 -16.42 -5.72 9.23
N CYS A 6 -15.27 -5.29 8.71
CA CYS A 6 -14.26 -4.65 9.54
C CYS A 6 -14.56 -3.17 9.72
N ARG A 7 -15.33 -2.80 10.77
CA ARG A 7 -15.30 -1.44 11.34
C ARG A 7 -13.98 -1.18 12.07
N GLY A 8 -12.85 -1.46 11.41
CA GLY A 8 -11.53 -1.19 11.94
C GLY A 8 -11.27 0.31 11.83
N ALA A 9 -10.96 0.96 12.95
CA ALA A 9 -10.36 2.28 12.92
C ALA A 9 -9.06 2.18 12.10
N PHE A 10 -9.05 2.74 10.90
CA PHE A 10 -7.83 2.89 10.14
C PHE A 10 -7.06 4.08 10.69
N VAL A 11 -5.74 3.96 10.74
CA VAL A 11 -4.85 5.06 11.10
C VAL A 11 -4.22 5.55 9.81
N GLU A 12 -4.53 6.78 9.43
CA GLU A 12 -3.81 7.45 8.36
C GLU A 12 -2.54 8.05 8.95
N LEU A 13 -1.39 7.64 8.42
CA LEU A 13 -0.11 8.26 8.72
C LEU A 13 0.33 9.04 7.48
N PRO A 14 0.48 10.37 7.55
CA PRO A 14 0.99 11.14 6.43
C PRO A 14 2.42 10.72 6.14
N LEU A 15 2.75 10.60 4.86
CA LEU A 15 4.12 10.37 4.43
C LEU A 15 4.92 11.67 4.55
N GLU A 16 6.20 11.56 4.91
CA GLU A 16 7.11 12.72 4.96
C GLU A 16 7.23 13.41 3.59
N GLN A 17 7.12 12.63 2.50
CA GLN A 17 7.08 13.10 1.12
C GLN A 17 6.14 12.24 0.27
N PRO A 18 5.54 12.78 -0.81
CA PRO A 18 4.73 12.00 -1.74
C PRO A 18 5.52 10.84 -2.36
N LEU A 19 4.85 9.71 -2.61
CA LEU A 19 5.43 8.60 -3.37
C LEU A 19 5.39 8.90 -4.87
N SER A 20 6.50 8.63 -5.55
CA SER A 20 6.56 8.70 -7.01
C SER A 20 6.06 7.39 -7.64
N LEU A 21 5.13 7.48 -8.60
CA LEU A 21 4.59 6.34 -9.35
C LEU A 21 5.35 6.15 -10.67
N GLU A 22 6.64 5.88 -10.56
CA GLU A 22 7.53 5.65 -11.70
C GLU A 22 8.41 4.41 -11.46
N VAL A 23 9.09 3.97 -12.52
CA VAL A 23 10.11 2.92 -12.43
C VAL A 23 11.48 3.57 -12.23
N GLY A 24 12.29 3.05 -11.31
CA GLY A 24 13.62 3.59 -11.02
C GLY A 24 13.60 4.76 -10.04
N ALA A 25 14.71 5.51 -9.96
CA ALA A 25 14.90 6.69 -9.11
C ALA A 25 14.28 6.57 -7.69
N ALA A 26 13.30 7.42 -7.35
CA ALA A 26 12.53 7.39 -6.11
C ALA A 26 11.15 6.72 -6.28
N GLY A 27 10.88 6.15 -7.46
CA GLY A 27 9.62 5.53 -7.83
C GLY A 27 9.38 4.15 -7.22
N ILE A 28 8.14 3.86 -6.85
CA ILE A 28 7.79 2.60 -6.15
C ILE A 28 7.43 1.43 -7.07
N ILE A 29 7.24 1.65 -8.37
CA ILE A 29 6.85 0.59 -9.29
C ILE A 29 7.97 -0.45 -9.41
N GLY A 30 7.61 -1.73 -9.30
CA GLY A 30 8.55 -2.85 -9.29
C GLY A 30 9.23 -3.12 -7.94
N ARG A 31 8.98 -2.30 -6.90
CA ARG A 31 9.52 -2.53 -5.56
C ARG A 31 8.67 -3.51 -4.75
N ARG A 32 9.30 -4.16 -3.78
CA ARG A 32 8.63 -5.02 -2.80
C ARG A 32 7.91 -4.17 -1.75
N VAL A 33 6.65 -4.50 -1.49
CA VAL A 33 5.85 -3.98 -0.39
C VAL A 33 5.59 -5.11 0.60
N SER A 34 5.69 -4.82 1.89
CA SER A 34 5.49 -5.78 2.98
C SER A 34 4.40 -5.27 3.90
N LEU A 35 3.45 -6.13 4.24
CA LEU A 35 2.46 -5.88 5.28
C LEU A 35 2.96 -6.48 6.58
N CYS A 36 3.04 -5.65 7.61
CA CYS A 36 3.56 -6.04 8.91
C CYS A 36 2.46 -6.05 9.97
N SER A 37 2.58 -6.98 10.93
CA SER A 37 1.78 -7.01 12.15
C SER A 37 2.69 -6.90 13.35
N ARG A 38 2.38 -5.96 14.25
CA ARG A 38 3.09 -5.81 15.52
C ARG A 38 2.41 -6.66 16.58
N ARG A 39 3.12 -7.67 17.09
CA ARG A 39 2.64 -8.50 18.20
C ARG A 39 2.69 -7.73 19.52
N ALA A 40 1.95 -8.20 20.53
CA ALA A 40 1.97 -7.62 21.88
C ALA A 40 3.38 -7.58 22.52
N SER A 41 4.29 -8.46 22.09
CA SER A 41 5.70 -8.46 22.47
C SER A 41 6.53 -7.33 21.84
N GLY A 42 5.91 -6.45 21.04
CA GLY A 42 6.59 -5.38 20.29
C GLY A 42 7.29 -5.86 19.02
N ARG A 43 7.41 -7.18 18.80
CA ARG A 43 8.05 -7.73 17.61
C ARG A 43 7.15 -7.58 16.39
N GLU A 44 7.70 -6.97 15.36
CA GLU A 44 7.08 -6.85 14.04
C GLU A 44 7.29 -8.14 13.23
N VAL A 45 6.23 -8.60 12.56
CA VAL A 45 6.24 -9.79 11.73
C VAL A 45 5.61 -9.46 10.39
N VAL A 46 6.31 -9.77 9.30
CA VAL A 46 5.76 -9.67 7.95
C VAL A 46 4.71 -10.76 7.76
N VAL A 47 3.48 -10.37 7.42
CA VAL A 47 2.35 -11.29 7.22
C VAL A 47 2.01 -11.47 5.74
N ALA A 48 2.38 -10.52 4.89
CA ALA A 48 2.24 -10.63 3.44
C ALA A 48 3.28 -9.76 2.73
N GLU A 49 3.65 -10.15 1.51
CA GLU A 49 4.50 -9.35 0.63
C GLU A 49 3.97 -9.38 -0.80
N GLY A 50 4.30 -8.35 -1.56
CA GLY A 50 3.96 -8.25 -2.98
C GLY A 50 4.90 -7.32 -3.72
N ILE A 51 4.75 -7.26 -5.03
CA ILE A 51 5.43 -6.28 -5.89
C ILE A 51 4.42 -5.23 -6.32
N VAL A 52 4.80 -3.96 -6.25
CA VAL A 52 3.96 -2.86 -6.73
C VAL A 52 3.93 -2.88 -8.26
N GLY A 53 2.82 -3.33 -8.82
CA GLY A 53 2.54 -3.24 -10.25
C GLY A 53 1.96 -1.88 -10.64
N PHE A 54 2.06 -1.55 -11.91
CA PHE A 54 1.34 -0.42 -12.50
C PHE A 54 0.12 -0.94 -13.26
N ASN A 55 -1.00 -0.22 -13.19
CA ASN A 55 -2.18 -0.50 -14.00
C ASN A 55 -2.79 0.83 -14.48
N PHE A 56 -3.40 0.81 -15.65
CA PHE A 56 -4.22 1.92 -16.11
C PHE A 56 -5.60 1.79 -15.46
N ALA A 57 -6.05 2.85 -14.78
CA ALA A 57 -7.48 2.98 -14.54
C ALA A 57 -8.09 3.30 -15.91
N GLU A 58 -8.83 2.37 -16.51
CA GLU A 58 -9.72 2.77 -17.59
C GLU A 58 -10.61 3.90 -17.05
N GLN A 59 -10.49 5.08 -17.65
CA GLN A 59 -11.50 6.11 -17.46
C GLN A 59 -12.75 5.59 -18.17
N SER A 60 -13.63 4.91 -17.43
CA SER A 60 -15.02 4.81 -17.86
C SER A 60 -15.54 6.23 -18.04
N CYS A 61 -15.71 6.58 -19.31
CA CYS A 61 -16.03 7.90 -19.85
C CYS A 61 -17.27 8.53 -19.20
N GLY A 62 -17.29 9.86 -19.10
CA GLY A 62 -18.48 10.60 -18.66
C GLY A 62 -18.33 12.12 -18.72
N LEU A 63 -18.11 12.65 -19.93
CA LEU A 63 -18.78 13.82 -20.54
C LEU A 63 -18.15 14.13 -21.91
#